data_AF-A0ABD4DI96-F1
#
_entry.id   AF-A0ABD4DI96-F1
#
_cell.length_a   1.000
_cell.length_b   1.000
_cell.length_c   1.000
_cell.angle_alpha   90.00
_cell.angle_beta   90.00
_cell.angle_gamma   90.00
#
_symmetry.space_group_name_H-M   'P 1'
#
loop_
_entity.id
_entity.type
_entity.pdbx_description
1 polymer ?
#
loop_
_entity_poly.entity_id
_entity_poly.type
_entity_poly.pdbx_seq_one_letter_code
_entity_poly.pdbx_strand_id
1 'polypeptide(L)'
;MKRSLYCFCFLLFSVFCFSQQTEEFREVKNFYDQHQLKVNEEFKRRLGLVRNFEEKIKLESEYGFFIKKLDSVRNQAYLGVLIKTKNLEQLAKLNKIVPQKKEVIVEKNPDHAAEYPGGIDKLREIVSSSFYFDADVDRNAVLKSVVTFVVEKDGSIAQVKSEGDNIVFNRQAEICMYLVPDKFIPGTLHGVAVRSRFTFPITMKFD
;
A
#
# COMPACT_ATOMS: atom_id res chain seq x y z
N MET A 1 27.06 55.19 -0.65
CA MET A 1 25.94 54.42 -1.23
C MET A 1 26.10 52.95 -0.86
N LYS A 2 25.34 52.46 0.12
CA LYS A 2 25.45 51.09 0.67
C LYS A 2 24.64 50.12 -0.20
N ARG A 3 25.30 49.06 -0.70
CA ARG A 3 24.68 47.98 -1.48
C ARG A 3 24.01 47.01 -0.50
N SER A 4 22.70 46.84 -0.61
CA SER A 4 21.96 45.83 0.16
C SER A 4 22.07 44.48 -0.55
N LEU A 5 22.68 43.52 0.12
CA LEU A 5 22.78 42.12 -0.31
C LEU A 5 21.56 41.38 0.25
N TYR A 6 20.57 41.11 -0.59
CA TYR A 6 19.43 40.29 -0.18
C TYR A 6 19.86 38.81 -0.16
N CYS A 7 20.08 38.29 1.04
CA CYS A 7 20.22 36.85 1.29
C CYS A 7 18.85 36.19 1.06
N PHE A 8 18.71 35.48 -0.05
CA PHE A 8 17.55 34.66 -0.34
C PHE A 8 17.66 33.36 0.47
N CYS A 9 17.24 33.39 1.74
CA CYS A 9 17.07 32.17 2.53
C CYS A 9 15.83 31.41 2.04
N PHE A 10 15.98 30.59 1.00
CA PHE A 10 15.03 29.52 0.69
C PHE A 10 15.21 28.40 1.73
N LEU A 11 14.69 28.62 2.94
CA LEU A 11 14.36 27.54 3.86
C LEU A 11 12.92 27.11 3.59
N LEU A 12 12.75 26.35 2.50
CA LEU A 12 11.65 25.40 2.40
C LEU A 12 12.28 24.02 2.51
N PHE A 13 12.61 23.64 3.75
CA PHE A 13 12.51 22.25 4.15
C PHE A 13 11.03 21.88 4.01
N SER A 14 10.59 21.60 2.79
CA SER A 14 9.38 20.83 2.58
C SER A 14 9.66 19.51 3.27
N VAL A 15 8.99 19.31 4.39
CA VAL A 15 8.87 18.02 5.06
C VAL A 15 8.59 17.02 3.97
N PHE A 16 9.59 16.22 3.58
CA PHE A 16 9.35 15.02 2.82
C PHE A 16 8.53 14.16 3.76
N CYS A 17 7.20 14.28 3.69
CA CYS A 17 6.31 13.20 4.09
C CYS A 17 6.69 12.04 3.17
N PHE A 18 7.67 11.26 3.61
CA PHE A 18 8.03 10.04 2.94
C PHE A 18 6.80 9.16 3.04
N SER A 19 6.10 8.96 1.92
CA SER A 19 5.07 7.94 1.82
C SER A 19 5.70 6.59 2.17
N GLN A 20 4.90 5.74 2.80
CA GLN A 20 5.26 4.34 3.02
C GLN A 20 5.37 3.57 1.71
N GLN A 21 4.55 3.93 0.72
CA GLN A 21 4.54 3.24 -0.56
C GLN A 21 5.93 3.32 -1.20
N THR A 22 6.43 2.18 -1.67
CA THR A 22 7.59 2.22 -2.56
C THR A 22 7.24 3.08 -3.77
N GLU A 23 8.24 3.73 -4.35
CA GLU A 23 8.04 4.61 -5.51
C GLU A 23 7.27 3.92 -6.64
N GLU A 24 7.58 2.65 -6.91
CA GLU A 24 6.93 1.85 -7.97
C GLU A 24 5.46 1.54 -7.66
N PHE A 25 5.14 1.16 -6.42
CA PHE A 25 3.75 0.96 -5.99
C PHE A 25 2.94 2.26 -6.13
N ARG A 26 3.54 3.40 -5.75
CA ARG A 26 2.92 4.72 -5.86
C ARG A 26 2.72 5.14 -7.31
N GLU A 27 3.69 4.89 -8.18
CA GLU A 27 3.59 5.18 -9.62
C GLU A 27 2.47 4.38 -10.28
N VAL A 28 2.42 3.06 -10.03
CA VAL A 28 1.34 2.21 -10.53
C VAL A 28 -0.02 2.71 -10.02
N LYS A 29 -0.13 2.99 -8.72
CA LYS A 29 -1.36 3.54 -8.13
C LYS A 29 -1.79 4.83 -8.83
N ASN A 30 -0.90 5.82 -8.92
CA ASN A 30 -1.21 7.11 -9.53
C ASN A 30 -1.63 6.97 -11.00
N PHE A 31 -0.95 6.12 -11.77
CA PHE A 31 -1.28 5.87 -13.16
C PHE A 31 -2.71 5.35 -13.31
N TYR A 32 -3.08 4.30 -12.58
CA TYR A 32 -4.42 3.71 -12.69
C TYR A 32 -5.51 4.58 -12.06
N ASP A 33 -5.21 5.34 -11.00
CA ASP A 33 -6.15 6.29 -10.39
C ASP A 33 -6.51 7.42 -11.37
N GLN A 34 -5.51 7.97 -12.07
CA GLN A 34 -5.73 8.98 -13.10
C GLN A 34 -6.55 8.44 -14.28
N HIS A 35 -6.27 7.20 -14.70
CA HIS A 35 -7.05 6.55 -15.76
C HIS A 35 -8.50 6.31 -15.33
N GLN A 36 -8.72 5.81 -14.12
CA GLN A 36 -10.07 5.61 -13.58
C GLN A 36 -10.83 6.94 -13.47
N LEU A 37 -10.17 8.03 -13.03
CA LEU A 37 -10.79 9.36 -12.96
C LEU A 37 -11.32 9.84 -14.31
N LYS A 38 -10.51 9.73 -15.37
CA LYS A 38 -10.93 10.09 -16.74
C LYS A 38 -12.12 9.27 -17.22
N VAL A 39 -12.11 7.97 -16.94
CA VAL A 39 -13.20 7.04 -17.30
C VAL A 39 -14.48 7.41 -16.54
N ASN A 40 -14.38 7.71 -15.24
CA ASN A 40 -15.51 8.12 -14.42
C ASN A 40 -16.13 9.44 -14.92
N GLU A 41 -15.30 10.41 -15.29
CA GLU A 41 -15.76 11.68 -15.87
C GLU A 41 -16.48 11.49 -17.20
N GLU A 42 -15.92 10.67 -18.10
CA GLU A 42 -16.55 10.33 -19.38
C GLU A 42 -17.89 9.62 -19.19
N PHE A 43 -17.93 8.62 -18.30
CA PHE A 43 -19.14 7.89 -17.98
C PHE A 43 -20.24 8.82 -17.43
N LYS A 44 -19.91 9.65 -16.43
CA LYS A 44 -20.85 10.64 -15.86
C LYS A 44 -21.40 11.57 -16.93
N ARG A 45 -20.56 12.03 -17.86
CA ARG A 45 -20.99 12.88 -18.98
C ARG A 45 -22.00 12.16 -19.87
N ARG A 46 -21.68 10.94 -20.31
CA ARG A 46 -22.57 10.15 -21.17
C ARG A 46 -23.89 9.82 -20.47
N LEU A 47 -23.83 9.44 -19.20
CA LEU A 47 -25.01 9.14 -18.39
C LEU A 47 -25.99 10.32 -18.33
N GLY A 48 -25.48 11.56 -18.27
CA GLY A 48 -26.31 12.77 -18.28
C GLY A 48 -26.99 13.08 -19.63
N LEU A 49 -26.52 12.48 -20.73
CA LEU A 49 -27.06 12.67 -22.08
C LEU A 49 -28.10 11.61 -22.45
N VAL A 50 -27.98 10.40 -21.89
CA VAL A 50 -28.87 9.27 -22.19
C VAL A 50 -30.26 9.52 -21.59
N ARG A 51 -31.29 9.48 -22.43
CA ARG A 51 -32.70 9.64 -22.02
C ARG A 51 -33.45 8.32 -21.95
N ASN A 52 -33.04 7.33 -22.76
CA ASN A 52 -33.66 6.01 -22.81
C ASN A 52 -33.17 5.14 -21.63
N PHE A 53 -34.11 4.46 -20.97
CA PHE A 53 -33.82 3.62 -19.81
C PHE A 53 -32.97 2.37 -20.15
N GLU A 54 -33.24 1.71 -21.27
CA GLU A 54 -32.48 0.54 -21.73
C GLU A 54 -31.04 0.91 -22.10
N GLU A 55 -30.85 2.04 -22.78
CA GLU A 55 -29.52 2.57 -23.08
C GLU A 55 -28.75 2.92 -21.81
N LYS A 56 -29.44 3.42 -20.78
CA LYS A 56 -28.84 3.72 -19.48
C LYS A 56 -28.33 2.45 -18.79
N ILE A 57 -29.15 1.40 -18.76
CA ILE A 57 -28.76 0.09 -18.22
C ILE A 57 -27.55 -0.48 -18.97
N LYS A 58 -27.57 -0.41 -20.30
CA LYS A 58 -26.47 -0.89 -21.13
C LYS A 58 -25.18 -0.14 -20.84
N LEU A 59 -25.24 1.20 -20.77
CA LEU A 59 -24.09 2.05 -20.45
C LEU A 59 -23.53 1.75 -19.04
N GLU A 60 -24.39 1.56 -18.04
CA GLU A 60 -24.00 1.17 -16.68
C GLU A 60 -23.31 -0.20 -16.66
N SER A 61 -23.84 -1.17 -17.41
CA SER A 61 -23.24 -2.51 -17.55
C SER A 61 -21.87 -2.46 -18.23
N GLU A 62 -21.74 -1.72 -19.34
CA GLU A 62 -20.48 -1.55 -20.06
C GLU A 62 -19.41 -0.87 -19.18
N TYR A 63 -19.81 0.17 -18.45
CA TYR A 63 -18.93 0.84 -17.49
C TYR A 63 -18.49 -0.12 -16.38
N GLY A 64 -19.41 -0.89 -15.80
CA GLY A 64 -19.09 -1.89 -14.78
C GLY A 64 -18.10 -2.94 -15.28
N PHE A 65 -18.28 -3.43 -16.51
CA PHE A 65 -17.33 -4.35 -17.15
C PHE A 65 -15.96 -3.71 -17.35
N PHE A 66 -15.92 -2.46 -17.82
CA PHE A 66 -14.68 -1.73 -18.04
C PHE A 66 -13.91 -1.51 -16.73
N ILE A 67 -14.58 -1.09 -15.66
CA ILE A 67 -13.95 -0.88 -14.34
C ILE A 67 -13.38 -2.20 -13.80
N LYS A 68 -14.13 -3.30 -13.87
CA LYS A 68 -13.61 -4.63 -13.48
C LYS A 68 -12.35 -5.01 -14.24
N LYS A 69 -12.31 -4.74 -15.55
CA LYS A 69 -11.12 -4.99 -16.37
C LYS A 69 -9.96 -4.07 -15.97
N LEU A 70 -10.22 -2.80 -15.69
CA LEU A 70 -9.22 -1.84 -15.24
C LEU A 70 -8.59 -2.27 -13.91
N ASP A 71 -9.41 -2.68 -12.94
CA ASP A 71 -8.96 -3.15 -11.62
C ASP A 71 -8.14 -4.44 -11.75
N SER A 72 -8.55 -5.36 -12.63
CA SER A 72 -7.79 -6.58 -12.93
C SER A 72 -6.39 -6.25 -13.47
N VAL A 73 -6.29 -5.34 -14.44
CA VAL A 73 -5.01 -4.93 -15.03
C VAL A 73 -4.14 -4.17 -14.04
N ARG A 74 -4.74 -3.30 -13.21
CA ARG A 74 -4.06 -2.64 -12.08
C ARG A 74 -3.44 -3.66 -11.14
N ASN A 75 -4.21 -4.69 -10.77
CA ASN A 75 -3.74 -5.73 -9.88
C ASN A 75 -2.59 -6.56 -10.48
N GLN A 76 -2.62 -6.86 -11.79
CA GLN A 76 -1.49 -7.49 -12.48
C GLN A 76 -0.22 -6.64 -12.42
N ALA A 77 -0.33 -5.32 -12.56
CA ALA A 77 0.80 -4.42 -12.39
C ALA A 77 1.35 -4.45 -10.96
N TYR A 78 0.49 -4.44 -9.94
CA TYR A 78 0.91 -4.58 -8.54
C TYR A 78 1.60 -5.92 -8.24
N LEU A 79 1.14 -7.01 -8.83
CA LEU A 79 1.82 -8.31 -8.71
C LEU A 79 3.26 -8.24 -9.26
N GLY A 80 3.45 -7.58 -10.40
CA GLY A 80 4.79 -7.36 -10.97
C GLY A 80 5.71 -6.57 -10.04
N VAL A 81 5.19 -5.47 -9.47
CA VAL A 81 5.93 -4.65 -8.49
C VAL A 81 6.23 -5.46 -7.23
N LEU A 82 5.27 -6.20 -6.68
CA LEU A 82 5.47 -7.04 -5.50
C LEU A 82 6.62 -8.04 -5.71
N ILE A 83 6.63 -8.75 -6.85
CA ILE A 83 7.70 -9.72 -7.17
C ILE A 83 9.06 -9.02 -7.17
N LYS A 84 9.17 -7.86 -7.80
CA LYS A 84 10.39 -7.07 -7.82
C LYS A 84 10.82 -6.65 -6.41
N THR A 85 9.90 -6.11 -5.60
CA THR A 85 10.16 -5.71 -4.21
C THR A 85 10.69 -6.89 -3.40
N LYS A 86 10.02 -8.05 -3.44
CA LYS A 86 10.45 -9.24 -2.68
C LYS A 86 11.81 -9.76 -3.13
N ASN A 87 12.11 -9.72 -4.43
CA ASN A 87 13.43 -10.09 -4.95
C ASN A 87 14.52 -9.15 -4.43
N LEU A 88 14.28 -7.84 -4.44
CA LEU A 88 15.23 -6.85 -3.90
C LEU A 88 15.45 -7.02 -2.40
N GLU A 89 14.39 -7.25 -1.63
CA GLU A 89 14.49 -7.53 -0.20
C GLU A 89 15.28 -8.81 0.08
N GLN A 90 15.08 -9.86 -0.73
CA GLN A 90 15.83 -11.11 -0.61
C GLN A 90 17.32 -10.91 -0.93
N LEU A 91 17.64 -10.18 -2.00
CA LEU A 91 19.02 -9.84 -2.34
C LEU A 91 19.69 -9.03 -1.23
N ALA A 92 18.99 -8.05 -0.65
CA ALA A 92 19.49 -7.27 0.48
C ALA A 92 19.75 -8.14 1.73
N LYS A 93 18.91 -9.15 2.00
CA LYS A 93 19.15 -10.13 3.07
C LYS A 93 20.41 -10.95 2.80
N LEU A 94 20.58 -11.47 1.58
CA LEU A 94 21.76 -12.25 1.20
C LEU A 94 23.06 -11.44 1.33
N ASN A 95 23.06 -10.18 0.91
CA ASN A 95 24.22 -9.30 1.03
C ASN A 95 24.61 -9.00 2.50
N LYS A 96 23.66 -9.06 3.44
CA LYS A 96 23.93 -8.90 4.89
C LYS A 96 24.50 -10.15 5.55
N ILE A 97 24.32 -11.33 4.95
CA ILE A 97 24.88 -12.60 5.43
C ILE A 97 26.38 -12.69 5.09
N VAL A 98 26.83 -11.98 4.05
CA VAL A 98 28.26 -11.67 3.84
C VAL A 98 28.72 -10.78 5.00
N PRO A 99 29.79 -11.11 5.74
CA PRO A 99 30.07 -10.53 7.05
C PRO A 99 30.44 -9.04 6.98
N GLN A 100 29.42 -8.19 6.94
CA GLN A 100 29.50 -6.78 7.35
C GLN A 100 28.78 -6.64 8.70
N LYS A 101 29.61 -6.66 9.74
CA LYS A 101 29.33 -6.61 11.17
C LYS A 101 28.33 -5.51 11.57
N LYS A 102 27.05 -5.86 11.73
CA LYS A 102 26.13 -5.51 12.85
C LYS A 102 24.74 -6.06 12.51
N GLU A 103 24.33 -7.12 13.21
CA GLU A 103 22.97 -7.61 13.19
C GLU A 103 22.03 -6.49 13.66
N VAL A 104 21.04 -6.10 12.85
CA VAL A 104 20.04 -5.11 13.26
C VAL A 104 19.07 -5.84 14.19
N ILE A 105 19.32 -5.75 15.49
CA ILE A 105 18.50 -6.36 16.53
C ILE A 105 17.11 -5.71 16.48
N VAL A 106 16.08 -6.54 16.27
CA VAL A 106 14.69 -6.13 16.48
C VAL A 106 14.48 -6.02 17.99
N GLU A 107 14.09 -4.85 18.47
CA GLU A 107 13.85 -4.64 19.90
C GLU A 107 12.56 -5.36 20.30
N LYS A 108 12.65 -6.20 21.34
CA LYS A 108 11.52 -7.01 21.82
C LYS A 108 10.64 -6.21 22.79
N ASN A 109 11.23 -5.29 23.54
CA ASN A 109 10.53 -4.51 24.57
C ASN A 109 10.84 -3.01 24.41
N PRO A 110 10.32 -2.33 23.38
CA PRO A 110 10.46 -0.88 23.26
C PRO A 110 9.64 -0.18 24.35
N ASP A 111 10.06 1.01 24.77
CA ASP A 111 9.31 1.87 25.69
C ASP A 111 7.98 2.31 25.07
N HIS A 112 8.00 2.57 23.75
CA HIS A 112 6.81 2.80 22.94
C HIS A 112 6.81 1.87 21.73
N ALA A 113 5.74 1.12 21.53
CA ALA A 113 5.57 0.28 20.35
C ALA A 113 5.37 1.15 19.11
N ALA A 114 5.72 0.61 17.94
CA ALA A 114 5.39 1.28 16.69
C ALA A 114 3.86 1.35 16.51
N GLU A 115 3.38 2.36 15.79
CA GLU A 115 1.94 2.56 15.62
C GLU A 115 1.65 3.10 14.22
N TYR A 116 0.55 2.64 13.61
CA TYR A 116 0.07 3.24 12.39
C TYR A 116 -0.64 4.58 12.70
N PRO A 117 -0.41 5.66 11.93
CA PRO A 117 -1.16 6.90 12.13
C PRO A 117 -2.68 6.68 12.06
N GLY A 118 -3.39 7.06 13.12
CA GLY A 118 -4.83 6.80 13.25
C GLY A 118 -5.18 5.40 13.80
N GLY A 119 -4.19 4.63 14.23
CA GLY A 119 -4.36 3.35 14.91
C GLY A 119 -4.58 2.15 13.98
N ILE A 120 -4.66 0.97 14.59
CA ILE A 120 -4.75 -0.31 13.87
C ILE A 120 -6.07 -0.47 13.10
N ASP A 121 -7.14 0.17 13.55
CA ASP A 121 -8.43 0.11 12.88
C ASP A 121 -8.41 0.89 11.57
N LYS A 122 -7.69 2.02 11.53
CA LYS A 122 -7.48 2.77 10.29
C LYS A 122 -6.65 1.97 9.29
N LEU A 123 -5.59 1.29 9.77
CA LEU A 123 -4.82 0.37 8.93
C LEU A 123 -5.72 -0.72 8.34
N ARG A 124 -6.61 -1.31 9.15
CA ARG A 124 -7.54 -2.36 8.69
C ARG A 124 -8.51 -1.85 7.63
N GLU A 125 -9.04 -0.64 7.78
CA GLU A 125 -9.91 0.00 6.78
C GLU A 125 -9.18 0.19 5.44
N ILE A 126 -7.95 0.73 5.48
CA ILE A 126 -7.13 0.96 4.29
C ILE A 126 -6.81 -0.37 3.59
N VAL A 127 -6.35 -1.37 4.35
CA VAL A 127 -6.03 -2.70 3.79
C VAL A 127 -7.28 -3.36 3.21
N SER A 128 -8.42 -3.27 3.90
CA SER A 128 -9.68 -3.84 3.43
C SER A 128 -10.18 -3.18 2.15
N SER A 129 -10.09 -1.86 2.05
CA SER A 129 -10.52 -1.10 0.87
C SER A 129 -9.58 -1.23 -0.33
N SER A 130 -8.32 -1.61 -0.10
CA SER A 130 -7.31 -1.81 -1.14
C SER A 130 -7.33 -3.22 -1.74
N PHE A 131 -8.09 -4.13 -1.14
CA PHE A 131 -8.05 -5.54 -1.48
C PHE A 131 -8.75 -5.82 -2.80
N TYR A 132 -8.03 -6.45 -3.73
CA TYR A 132 -8.58 -6.89 -5.01
C TYR A 132 -8.91 -8.38 -4.97
N PHE A 133 -10.10 -8.74 -5.45
CA PHE A 133 -10.49 -10.12 -5.72
C PHE A 133 -11.18 -10.26 -7.06
N ASP A 134 -10.83 -11.32 -7.77
CA ASP A 134 -11.54 -11.73 -8.97
C ASP A 134 -12.95 -12.22 -8.63
N ALA A 135 -13.85 -12.13 -9.62
CA ALA A 135 -15.27 -12.47 -9.45
C ALA A 135 -15.53 -13.96 -9.14
N ASP A 136 -14.52 -14.82 -9.31
CA ASP A 136 -14.62 -16.28 -9.16
C ASP A 136 -14.31 -16.77 -7.73
N VAL A 137 -14.09 -15.86 -6.77
CA VAL A 137 -13.94 -16.23 -5.36
C VAL A 137 -15.28 -16.71 -4.81
N ASP A 138 -15.27 -17.85 -4.12
CA ASP A 138 -16.44 -18.33 -3.39
C ASP A 138 -16.85 -17.30 -2.34
N ARG A 139 -18.03 -16.71 -2.53
CA ARG A 139 -18.61 -15.71 -1.62
C ARG A 139 -18.92 -16.27 -0.24
N ASN A 140 -19.06 -17.59 -0.12
CA ASN A 140 -19.25 -18.21 1.18
C ASN A 140 -17.93 -18.50 1.90
N ALA A 141 -16.78 -18.32 1.24
CA ALA A 141 -15.49 -18.59 1.83
C ALA A 141 -15.08 -17.48 2.82
N VAL A 142 -14.65 -17.91 4.01
CA VAL A 142 -13.93 -17.05 4.96
C VAL A 142 -12.44 -17.26 4.74
N LEU A 143 -11.76 -16.25 4.20
CA LEU A 143 -10.33 -16.29 3.97
C LEU A 143 -9.58 -15.66 5.13
N LYS A 144 -8.48 -16.28 5.53
CA LYS A 144 -7.64 -15.85 6.66
C LYS A 144 -6.18 -15.82 6.24
N SER A 145 -5.47 -14.83 6.74
CA SER A 145 -4.01 -14.79 6.68
C SER A 145 -3.44 -14.05 7.88
N VAL A 146 -2.22 -14.41 8.27
CA VAL A 146 -1.41 -13.65 9.21
C VAL A 146 -0.31 -12.94 8.45
N VAL A 147 -0.35 -11.62 8.45
CA VAL A 147 0.70 -10.80 7.85
C VAL A 147 1.74 -10.45 8.90
N THR A 148 3.01 -10.66 8.58
CA THR A 148 4.14 -10.20 9.37
C THR A 148 4.98 -9.24 8.57
N PHE A 149 5.48 -8.19 9.21
CA PHE A 149 6.34 -7.19 8.58
C PHE A 149 7.23 -6.54 9.62
N VAL A 150 8.22 -5.79 9.14
CA VAL A 150 9.08 -4.97 9.98
C VAL A 150 8.71 -3.52 9.78
N VAL A 151 8.61 -2.75 10.86
CA VAL A 151 8.69 -1.29 10.86
C VAL A 151 10.14 -0.89 11.13
N GLU A 152 10.76 -0.19 10.18
CA GLU A 152 12.11 0.35 10.28
C GLU A 152 12.13 1.64 11.11
N LYS A 153 13.33 2.09 11.49
CA LYS A 153 13.52 3.28 12.35
C LYS A 153 13.00 4.58 11.75
N ASP A 154 12.85 4.62 10.43
CA ASP A 154 12.30 5.76 9.71
C ASP A 154 10.78 5.66 9.51
N GLY A 155 10.13 4.63 10.09
CA GLY A 155 8.71 4.36 9.97
C GLY A 155 8.30 3.55 8.74
N SER A 156 9.24 3.25 7.83
CA SER A 156 8.93 2.43 6.65
C SER A 156 8.71 0.96 7.00
N ILE A 157 7.74 0.31 6.37
CA ILE A 157 7.57 -1.14 6.38
C ILE A 157 8.43 -1.84 5.34
N ALA A 158 8.94 -3.00 5.71
CA ALA A 158 9.67 -3.90 4.83
C ALA A 158 9.44 -5.36 5.25
N GLN A 159 9.90 -6.30 4.43
CA GLN A 159 9.86 -7.73 4.73
C GLN A 159 8.45 -8.24 4.98
N VAL A 160 7.47 -7.71 4.23
CA VAL A 160 6.08 -8.11 4.35
C VAL A 160 5.94 -9.56 3.88
N LYS A 161 5.36 -10.39 4.74
CA LYS A 161 5.09 -11.80 4.48
C LYS A 161 3.69 -12.15 4.98
N SER A 162 2.92 -12.82 4.15
CA SER A 162 1.56 -13.25 4.47
C SER A 162 1.47 -14.77 4.44
N GLU A 163 0.89 -15.37 5.49
CA GLU A 163 0.77 -16.82 5.65
C GLU A 163 -0.67 -17.22 5.97
N GLY A 164 -1.22 -18.14 5.18
CA GLY A 164 -2.59 -18.63 5.24
C GLY A 164 -2.84 -19.66 4.14
N ASP A 165 -4.01 -20.30 4.14
CA ASP A 165 -4.29 -21.43 3.23
C ASP A 165 -4.44 -21.00 1.76
N ASN A 166 -4.85 -19.75 1.51
CA ASN A 166 -5.08 -19.24 0.16
C ASN A 166 -3.91 -18.36 -0.31
N ILE A 167 -3.11 -18.88 -1.26
CA ILE A 167 -1.92 -18.21 -1.78
C ILE A 167 -2.26 -16.87 -2.48
N VAL A 168 -3.40 -16.80 -3.19
CA VAL A 168 -3.83 -15.57 -3.87
C VAL A 168 -4.19 -14.51 -2.84
N PHE A 169 -4.97 -14.88 -1.82
CA PHE A 169 -5.29 -14.03 -0.67
C PHE A 169 -4.03 -13.51 0.01
N ASN A 170 -3.05 -14.38 0.25
CA ASN A 170 -1.81 -14.00 0.91
C ASN A 170 -1.05 -12.95 0.10
N ARG A 171 -0.89 -13.15 -1.22
CA ARG A 171 -0.25 -12.18 -2.12
C ARG A 171 -0.97 -10.83 -2.13
N GLN A 172 -2.29 -10.85 -2.15
CA GLN A 172 -3.07 -9.62 -2.10
C GLN A 172 -2.95 -8.88 -0.78
N ALA A 173 -2.89 -9.60 0.34
CA ALA A 173 -2.60 -9.00 1.64
C ALA A 173 -1.21 -8.33 1.66
N GLU A 174 -0.20 -8.92 1.02
CA GLU A 174 1.12 -8.29 0.87
C GLU A 174 1.06 -7.02 0.01
N ILE A 175 0.36 -7.05 -1.13
CA ILE A 175 0.13 -5.86 -1.98
C ILE A 175 -0.51 -4.75 -1.17
N CYS A 176 -1.60 -5.05 -0.43
CA CYS A 176 -2.33 -4.05 0.34
C CYS A 176 -1.46 -3.39 1.40
N MET A 177 -0.58 -4.15 2.07
CA MET A 177 0.36 -3.57 3.03
C MET A 177 1.35 -2.61 2.36
N TYR A 178 1.90 -2.94 1.19
CA TYR A 178 2.79 -2.02 0.46
C TYR A 178 2.06 -0.82 -0.15
N LEU A 179 0.73 -0.88 -0.26
CA LEU A 179 -0.12 0.24 -0.70
C LEU A 179 -0.55 1.17 0.42
N VAL A 180 -0.27 0.84 1.68
CA VAL A 180 -0.54 1.73 2.82
C VAL A 180 0.15 3.09 2.58
N PRO A 181 -0.56 4.22 2.69
CA PRO A 181 -0.04 5.52 2.25
C PRO A 181 0.97 6.12 3.24
N ASP A 182 0.68 6.02 4.54
CA ASP A 182 1.42 6.69 5.60
C ASP A 182 2.46 5.77 6.23
N LYS A 183 3.58 6.35 6.67
CA LYS A 183 4.57 5.63 7.45
C LYS A 183 4.07 5.37 8.87
N PHE A 184 4.54 4.27 9.44
CA PHE A 184 4.35 4.01 10.86
C PHE A 184 5.14 5.01 11.70
N ILE A 185 4.61 5.36 12.86
CA ILE A 185 5.40 5.93 13.95
C ILE A 185 6.30 4.78 14.43
N PRO A 186 7.64 4.89 14.35
CA PRO A 186 8.53 3.82 14.77
C PRO A 186 8.46 3.63 16.28
N GLY A 187 8.74 2.41 16.74
CA GLY A 187 8.91 2.16 18.17
C GLY A 187 10.12 2.92 18.71
N THR A 188 10.12 3.25 20.00
CA THR A 188 11.24 3.95 20.64
C THR A 188 11.73 3.20 21.87
N LEU A 189 13.05 3.22 22.08
CA LEU A 189 13.71 2.74 23.28
C LEU A 189 14.68 3.83 23.74
N HIS A 190 14.52 4.31 24.96
CA HIS A 190 15.31 5.41 25.53
C HIS A 190 15.31 6.67 24.64
N GLY A 191 14.15 6.97 24.02
CA GLY A 191 13.98 8.09 23.10
C GLY A 191 14.61 7.89 21.71
N VAL A 192 15.19 6.71 21.42
CA VAL A 192 15.79 6.38 20.13
C VAL A 192 14.87 5.46 19.33
N ALA A 193 14.64 5.78 18.05
CA ALA A 193 13.86 4.93 17.16
C ALA A 193 14.50 3.53 16.99
N VAL A 194 13.70 2.49 17.16
CA VAL A 194 14.09 1.08 17.05
C VAL A 194 13.27 0.35 15.99
N ARG A 195 13.87 -0.71 15.45
CA ARG A 195 13.21 -1.60 14.48
C ARG A 195 12.24 -2.51 15.25
N SER A 196 11.01 -2.63 14.77
CA SER A 196 9.96 -3.44 15.40
C SER A 196 9.38 -4.45 14.41
N ARG A 197 8.95 -5.61 14.91
CA ARG A 197 8.24 -6.63 14.12
C ARG A 197 6.76 -6.60 14.46
N PHE A 198 5.92 -6.60 13.43
CA PHE A 198 4.47 -6.60 13.55
C PHE A 198 3.87 -7.92 13.10
N THR A 199 2.74 -8.24 13.71
CA THR A 199 1.84 -9.32 13.30
C THR A 199 0.44 -8.72 13.14
N PHE A 200 -0.15 -8.86 11.97
CA PHE A 200 -1.43 -8.29 11.59
C PHE A 200 -2.32 -9.39 10.99
N PRO A 201 -3.22 -9.97 11.81
CA PRO A 201 -4.19 -10.95 11.32
C PRO A 201 -5.24 -10.28 10.43
N ILE A 202 -5.51 -10.88 9.27
CA ILE A 202 -6.54 -10.48 8.33
C ILE A 202 -7.53 -11.63 8.19
N THR A 203 -8.82 -11.31 8.32
CA THR A 203 -9.93 -12.22 8.00
C THR A 203 -10.90 -11.46 7.13
N MET A 204 -11.30 -12.07 6.01
CA MET A 204 -12.28 -11.50 5.09
C MET A 204 -13.35 -12.52 4.74
N LYS A 205 -14.56 -12.02 4.56
CA LYS A 205 -15.69 -12.73 4.00
C LYS A 205 -16.22 -11.87 2.86
N PHE A 206 -16.46 -12.47 1.70
CA PHE A 206 -16.95 -11.76 0.52
C PHE A 206 -18.46 -11.90 0.44
N ASP A 207 -19.21 -10.83 0.70
CA ASP A 207 -20.66 -10.86 0.47
C ASP A 207 -21.01 -10.61 -1.02
#